data_AF-A0A838RS21-F1
#
_entry.id   AF-A0A838RS21-F1
#
_cell.length_a   1.000
_cell.length_b   1.000
_cell.length_c   1.000
_cell.angle_alpha   90.00
_cell.angle_beta   90.00
_cell.angle_gamma   90.00
#
_symmetry.space_group_name_H-M   'P 1'
#
loop_
_entity.id
_entity.type
_entity.pdbx_description
1 polymer ?
#
loop_
_entity_poly.entity_id
_entity_poly.type
_entity_poly.pdbx_seq_one_letter_code
_entity_poly.pdbx_strand_id
1 'polypeptide(L)'
;MESQIYKVKTEHFEGPLDLLLNLIEKRKLFINDISLSKVADDFIAYINQLQNFPIAESAQFILIASTLLLIKSKSLLPQLNLTLEEEESIHDLEERLKLYQEIRELSIHVKDKFGKNIIFEKNQSKVEPLFSPDDSMTIPALFTSINDVLKNLPKKEFIPKAVVRKVVSLEEMIGSLTERIKSSLKMSFREFASVDKHEKVHVIVSFLAMLELVKQGVIMVNQENEFDDIHIETQEIGVPRYN
;
A
#
# COMPACT_ATOMS: atom_id res chain seq x y z
N MET A 1 -1.75 25.56 -3.04
CA MET A 1 -1.60 24.09 -3.03
C MET A 1 -1.93 23.63 -1.64
N GLU A 2 -3.17 23.17 -1.43
CA GLU A 2 -3.56 22.57 -0.16
C GLU A 2 -2.99 21.15 -0.11
N SER A 3 -2.06 20.90 0.80
CA SER A 3 -1.69 19.54 1.17
C SER A 3 -2.87 18.91 1.90
N GLN A 4 -3.73 18.18 1.17
CA GLN A 4 -4.68 17.26 1.78
C GLN A 4 -3.89 16.15 2.47
N ILE A 5 -3.55 16.39 3.74
CA ILE A 5 -3.12 15.36 4.68
C ILE A 5 -4.37 14.53 4.96
N TYR A 6 -4.51 13.42 4.25
CA TYR A 6 -5.55 12.43 4.51
C TYR A 6 -5.29 11.82 5.89
N LYS A 7 -5.91 12.40 6.93
CA LYS A 7 -6.14 11.74 8.21
C LYS A 7 -7.45 10.99 8.08
N VAL A 8 -7.39 9.73 7.65
CA VAL A 8 -8.54 8.84 7.80
C VAL A 8 -8.47 8.29 9.21
N LYS A 9 -9.37 8.80 10.05
CA LYS A 9 -9.73 8.14 11.30
C LYS A 9 -10.66 7.01 10.89
N THR A 10 -10.22 5.75 10.99
CA THR A 10 -11.19 4.70 11.33
C THR A 10 -11.84 5.16 12.62
N GLU A 11 -13.16 4.99 12.82
CA GLU A 11 -13.99 5.80 13.74
C GLU A 11 -13.40 6.08 15.15
N HIS A 12 -12.41 5.31 15.63
CA HIS A 12 -11.68 5.52 16.90
C HIS A 12 -10.13 5.52 16.84
N PHE A 13 -9.45 5.25 15.71
CA PHE A 13 -7.98 5.03 15.69
C PHE A 13 -7.24 5.73 14.53
N GLU A 14 -5.98 6.15 14.78
CA GLU A 14 -5.08 6.73 13.77
C GLU A 14 -4.15 5.66 13.14
N GLY A 15 -4.75 4.58 12.61
CA GLY A 15 -4.04 3.51 11.87
C GLY A 15 -3.82 2.20 12.64
N PRO A 16 -3.12 1.21 12.04
CA PRO A 16 -3.00 -0.13 12.61
C PRO A 16 -2.11 -0.20 13.87
N LEU A 17 -1.08 0.65 13.95
CA LEU A 17 -0.20 0.71 15.12
C LEU A 17 -0.94 1.25 16.36
N ASP A 18 -1.80 2.26 16.17
CA ASP A 18 -2.61 2.81 17.25
C ASP A 18 -3.64 1.79 17.75
N LEU A 19 -4.33 1.11 16.84
CA LEU A 19 -5.24 0.01 17.20
C LEU A 19 -4.50 -1.07 18.02
N LEU A 20 -3.34 -1.51 17.54
CA LEU A 20 -2.57 -2.57 18.17
C LEU A 20 -2.08 -2.15 19.57
N LEU A 21 -1.59 -0.92 19.71
CA LEU A 21 -1.17 -0.36 21.01
C LEU A 21 -2.35 -0.30 21.99
N ASN A 22 -3.53 0.14 21.55
CA ASN A 22 -4.73 0.16 22.40
C ASN A 22 -5.17 -1.25 22.85
N LEU A 23 -5.04 -2.27 21.99
CA LEU A 23 -5.33 -3.66 22.36
C LEU A 23 -4.36 -4.20 23.41
N ILE A 24 -3.06 -3.89 23.27
CA ILE A 24 -2.00 -4.26 24.23
C ILE A 24 -2.26 -3.59 25.59
N GLU A 25 -2.55 -2.29 25.59
CA GLU A 25 -2.83 -1.50 26.79
C GLU A 25 -4.10 -2.00 27.51
N LYS A 26 -5.16 -2.30 26.77
CA LYS A 26 -6.41 -2.85 27.34
C LYS A 26 -6.18 -4.16 28.08
N ARG A 27 -5.24 -4.99 27.62
CA ARG A 27 -4.83 -6.24 28.27
C ARG A 27 -3.71 -6.05 29.31
N LYS A 28 -3.21 -4.83 29.53
CA LYS A 28 -2.09 -4.51 30.43
C LYS A 28 -0.83 -5.34 30.13
N LEU A 29 -0.54 -5.53 28.84
CA LEU A 29 0.61 -6.30 28.36
C LEU A 29 1.78 -5.38 27.97
N PHE A 30 2.98 -5.96 27.88
CA PHE A 30 4.16 -5.28 27.36
C PHE A 30 4.26 -5.41 25.84
N ILE A 31 5.04 -4.55 25.17
CA ILE A 31 5.29 -4.68 23.73
C ILE A 31 6.39 -5.72 23.50
N ASN A 32 5.98 -6.96 23.27
CA ASN A 32 6.82 -8.09 22.85
C ASN A 32 6.01 -9.14 22.09
N ASP A 33 6.70 -10.03 21.38
CA ASP A 33 6.16 -11.17 20.62
C ASP A 33 5.10 -12.00 21.36
N ILE A 34 5.33 -12.36 22.63
CA ILE A 34 4.37 -13.13 23.46
C ILE A 34 3.07 -12.37 23.70
N SER A 35 3.15 -11.05 23.83
CA SER A 35 1.97 -10.20 24.04
C SER A 35 1.25 -9.93 22.73
N LEU A 36 2.00 -9.75 21.64
CA LEU A 36 1.49 -9.59 20.29
C LEU A 36 0.71 -10.82 19.82
N SER A 37 1.19 -12.03 20.15
CA SER A 37 0.46 -13.27 19.83
C SER A 37 -0.92 -13.35 20.51
N LYS A 38 -1.06 -12.75 21.71
CA LYS A 38 -2.32 -12.73 22.47
C LYS A 38 -3.34 -11.72 21.98
N VAL A 39 -2.90 -10.64 21.33
CA VAL A 39 -3.79 -9.60 20.75
C VAL A 39 -4.06 -9.81 19.26
N ALA A 40 -3.37 -10.76 18.62
CA ALA A 40 -3.55 -11.07 17.20
C ALA A 40 -5.01 -11.37 16.84
N ASP A 41 -5.72 -12.17 17.66
CA ASP A 41 -7.12 -12.49 17.42
C ASP A 41 -8.04 -11.27 17.50
N ASP A 42 -7.79 -10.40 18.49
CA ASP A 42 -8.57 -9.18 18.67
C ASP A 42 -8.36 -8.23 17.48
N PHE A 43 -7.13 -8.14 16.96
CA PHE A 43 -6.79 -7.33 15.79
C PHE A 43 -7.47 -7.83 14.52
N ILE A 44 -7.40 -9.14 14.24
CA ILE A 44 -8.05 -9.75 13.08
C ILE A 44 -9.58 -9.63 13.18
N ALA A 45 -10.15 -9.85 14.38
CA ALA A 45 -11.58 -9.68 14.61
C ALA A 45 -12.04 -8.24 14.33
N TYR A 46 -11.25 -7.24 14.72
CA TYR A 46 -11.55 -5.83 14.44
C TYR A 46 -11.51 -5.53 12.94
N ILE A 47 -10.50 -6.02 12.21
CA ILE A 47 -10.42 -5.83 10.74
C ILE A 47 -11.64 -6.44 10.05
N ASN A 48 -12.04 -7.65 10.43
CA ASN A 48 -13.18 -8.34 9.80
C ASN A 48 -14.53 -7.63 10.00
N GLN A 49 -14.65 -6.75 11.00
CA GLN A 49 -15.85 -5.95 11.23
C GLN A 49 -15.94 -4.73 10.31
N LEU A 50 -14.83 -4.32 9.68
CA LEU A 50 -14.75 -3.13 8.85
C LEU A 50 -15.09 -3.50 7.40
N GLN A 51 -16.39 -3.48 7.08
CA GLN A 51 -16.93 -3.98 5.81
C GLN A 51 -16.50 -3.19 4.55
N ASN A 52 -16.00 -1.96 4.66
CA ASN A 52 -15.60 -1.12 3.53
C ASN A 52 -14.32 -0.34 3.87
N PHE A 53 -13.17 -0.81 3.39
CA PHE A 53 -11.87 -0.21 3.65
C PHE A 53 -11.32 0.47 2.38
N PRO A 54 -10.84 1.72 2.46
CA PRO A 54 -10.09 2.33 1.36
C PRO A 54 -8.83 1.50 1.06
N ILE A 55 -8.64 1.12 -0.20
CA ILE A 55 -7.56 0.22 -0.67
C ILE A 55 -6.16 0.60 -0.13
N ALA A 56 -5.88 1.90 -0.04
CA ALA A 56 -4.59 2.42 0.43
C ALA A 56 -4.33 2.14 1.92
N GLU A 57 -5.38 2.13 2.75
CA GLU A 57 -5.25 1.83 4.18
C GLU A 57 -5.26 0.32 4.42
N SER A 58 -5.99 -0.45 3.62
CA SER A 58 -6.05 -1.91 3.71
C SER A 58 -4.66 -2.55 3.67
N ALA A 59 -3.75 -2.04 2.83
CA ALA A 59 -2.41 -2.60 2.69
C ALA A 59 -1.60 -2.60 4.00
N GLN A 60 -1.67 -1.51 4.78
CA GLN A 60 -0.96 -1.43 6.05
C GLN A 60 -1.58 -2.37 7.10
N PHE A 61 -2.90 -2.45 7.17
CA PHE A 61 -3.59 -3.37 8.07
C PHE A 61 -3.31 -4.84 7.71
N ILE A 62 -3.27 -5.17 6.42
CA ILE A 62 -2.94 -6.52 5.94
C ILE A 62 -1.50 -6.89 6.30
N LEU A 63 -0.54 -5.97 6.12
CA LEU A 63 0.85 -6.19 6.49
C LEU A 63 0.97 -6.51 7.99
N ILE A 64 0.37 -5.69 8.85
CA ILE A 64 0.38 -5.93 10.30
C ILE A 64 -0.36 -7.23 10.65
N ALA A 65 -1.48 -7.53 10.00
CA ALA A 65 -2.21 -8.78 10.18
C ALA A 65 -1.36 -10.00 9.82
N SER A 66 -0.62 -9.96 8.70
CA SER A 66 0.29 -11.06 8.32
C SER A 66 1.41 -11.26 9.34
N THR A 67 2.02 -10.18 9.84
CA THR A 67 3.06 -10.26 10.87
C THR A 67 2.50 -10.80 12.18
N LEU A 68 1.30 -10.39 12.60
CA LEU A 68 0.66 -10.92 13.81
C LEU A 68 0.30 -12.40 13.69
N LEU A 69 -0.15 -12.85 12.52
CA LEU A 69 -0.40 -14.27 12.26
C LEU A 69 0.88 -15.08 12.32
N LEU A 70 1.98 -14.56 11.78
CA LEU A 70 3.31 -15.17 11.88
C LEU A 70 3.76 -15.30 13.34
N ILE A 71 3.66 -14.21 14.11
CA ILE A 71 3.96 -14.19 15.56
C ILE A 71 3.11 -15.22 16.30
N LYS A 72 1.81 -15.30 15.99
CA LYS A 72 0.90 -16.27 16.59
C LYS A 72 1.28 -17.71 16.23
N SER A 73 1.62 -17.97 14.97
CA SER A 73 2.08 -19.28 14.50
C SER A 73 3.34 -19.73 15.24
N LYS A 74 4.36 -18.85 15.33
CA LYS A 74 5.59 -19.09 16.11
C LYS A 74 5.28 -19.39 17.58
N SER A 75 4.35 -18.64 18.19
CA SER A 75 3.96 -18.84 19.59
C SER A 75 3.22 -20.16 19.83
N LEU A 76 2.52 -20.71 18.83
CA LEU A 76 1.77 -21.97 18.93
C LEU A 76 2.57 -23.20 18.49
N LEU A 77 3.57 -23.01 17.63
CA LEU A 77 4.41 -24.06 17.06
C LEU A 77 5.88 -23.81 17.44
N PRO A 78 6.36 -24.33 18.58
CA PRO A 78 7.74 -24.07 19.06
C PRO A 78 8.84 -24.56 18.13
N GLN A 79 8.51 -25.45 17.19
CA GLN A 79 9.44 -25.99 16.18
C GLN A 79 9.41 -25.22 14.86
N LEU A 80 8.63 -24.14 14.76
CA LEU A 80 8.57 -23.31 13.57
C LEU A 80 9.88 -22.51 13.45
N ASN A 81 10.71 -22.91 12.50
CA ASN A 81 11.90 -22.16 12.14
C ASN A 81 11.49 -21.00 11.22
N LEU A 82 11.70 -19.78 11.69
CA LEU A 82 11.50 -18.59 10.88
C LEU A 82 12.74 -18.32 10.02
N THR A 83 12.51 -17.73 8.86
CA THR A 83 13.57 -17.13 8.05
C THR A 83 14.09 -15.85 8.70
N LEU A 84 15.29 -15.41 8.32
CA LEU A 84 15.87 -14.16 8.85
C LEU A 84 14.97 -12.94 8.57
N GLU A 85 14.35 -12.90 7.39
CA GLU A 85 13.45 -11.82 6.98
C GLU A 85 12.15 -11.79 7.82
N GLU A 86 11.63 -12.96 8.17
CA GLU A 86 10.48 -13.11 9.07
C GLU A 86 10.79 -12.65 10.50
N GLU A 87 11.98 -12.99 11.03
CA GLU A 87 12.42 -12.52 12.34
C GLU A 87 12.63 -11.00 12.38
N GLU A 88 13.25 -10.44 11.34
CA GLU A 88 13.46 -9.00 11.19
C GLU A 88 12.13 -8.26 11.12
N SER A 89 11.14 -8.80 10.40
CA SER A 89 9.79 -8.22 10.30
C SER A 89 9.07 -8.16 11.65
N ILE A 90 9.26 -9.16 12.51
CA ILE A 90 8.70 -9.16 13.87
C ILE A 90 9.38 -8.09 14.72
N HIS A 91 10.71 -8.00 14.65
CA HIS A 91 11.47 -7.03 15.42
C HIS A 91 11.15 -5.58 15.01
N ASP A 92 11.08 -5.30 13.71
CA ASP A 92 10.70 -4.00 13.17
C ASP A 92 9.29 -3.59 13.64
N LEU A 93 8.33 -4.52 13.71
CA LEU A 93 7.01 -4.23 14.26
C LEU A 93 7.08 -3.84 15.75
N GLU A 94 7.86 -4.55 16.55
CA GLU A 94 8.05 -4.21 17.97
C GLU A 94 8.69 -2.84 18.16
N GLU A 95 9.73 -2.51 17.40
CA GLU A 95 10.40 -1.22 17.46
C GLU A 95 9.48 -0.08 17.04
N ARG A 96 8.73 -0.25 15.94
CA ARG A 96 7.73 0.73 15.49
C ARG A 96 6.66 0.97 16.52
N LEU A 97 6.18 -0.08 17.21
CA LEU A 97 5.20 0.07 18.28
C LEU A 97 5.77 0.84 19.49
N LYS A 98 6.99 0.53 19.92
CA LYS A 98 7.66 1.24 21.02
C LYS A 98 7.85 2.72 20.69
N LEU A 99 8.35 3.01 19.49
CA LEU A 99 8.53 4.38 19.01
C LEU A 99 7.20 5.11 18.90
N TYR A 100 6.17 4.46 18.36
CA TYR A 100 4.83 5.04 18.27
C TYR A 100 4.25 5.35 19.66
N GLN A 101 4.42 4.44 20.63
CA GLN A 101 4.01 4.67 22.02
C GLN A 101 4.70 5.92 22.59
N GLU A 102 6.02 6.03 22.47
CA GLU A 102 6.79 7.17 22.97
C GLU A 102 6.32 8.49 22.33
N ILE A 103 6.15 8.50 21.00
CA ILE A 103 5.65 9.67 20.28
C ILE A 103 4.23 10.02 20.75
N ARG A 104 3.36 9.04 20.94
CA ARG A 104 1.98 9.25 21.40
C ARG A 104 1.97 9.89 22.79
N GLU A 105 2.79 9.41 23.71
CA GLU A 105 2.94 9.97 25.06
C GLU A 105 3.46 11.41 25.00
N LEU A 106 4.52 11.67 24.22
CA LEU A 106 5.10 13.01 24.08
C LEU A 106 4.16 13.99 23.36
N SER A 107 3.32 13.51 22.45
CA SER A 107 2.38 14.33 21.69
C SER A 107 1.38 15.07 22.59
N ILE A 108 1.08 14.52 23.77
CA ILE A 108 0.19 15.14 24.76
C ILE A 108 0.77 16.49 25.21
N HIS A 109 2.08 16.56 25.47
CA HIS A 109 2.75 17.79 25.87
C HIS A 109 2.79 18.83 24.74
N VAL A 110 2.94 18.37 23.49
CA VAL A 110 2.90 19.25 22.32
C VAL A 110 1.50 19.82 22.17
N LYS A 111 0.46 18.98 22.20
CA LYS A 111 -0.95 19.39 22.16
C LYS A 111 -1.27 20.42 23.24
N ASP A 112 -0.71 20.24 24.43
CA ASP A 112 -0.98 21.12 25.56
C ASP A 112 -0.21 22.45 25.50
N LYS A 113 0.88 22.54 24.75
CA LYS A 113 1.62 23.80 24.53
C LYS A 113 1.22 24.53 23.25
N PHE A 114 0.82 23.77 22.23
CA PHE A 114 0.49 24.29 20.91
C PHE A 114 -0.72 25.22 20.98
N GLY A 115 -0.59 26.44 20.44
CA GLY A 115 -1.66 27.43 20.40
C GLY A 115 -1.92 28.20 21.71
N LYS A 116 -1.25 27.87 22.83
CA LYS A 116 -1.39 28.64 24.09
C LYS A 116 -0.53 29.91 24.10
N ASN A 117 0.72 29.82 23.62
CA ASN A 117 1.67 30.93 23.57
C ASN A 117 1.97 31.33 22.12
N ILE A 118 0.96 31.84 21.41
CA ILE A 118 1.15 32.29 20.03
C ILE A 118 1.92 33.61 20.05
N ILE A 119 3.18 33.56 19.59
CA ILE A 119 3.98 34.75 19.36
C ILE A 119 3.65 35.23 17.95
N PHE A 120 3.06 36.41 17.86
CA PHE A 120 2.84 37.07 16.57
C PHE A 120 4.11 37.80 16.17
N GLU A 121 4.48 37.70 14.90
CA GLU A 121 5.55 38.53 14.37
C GLU A 121 5.17 40.01 14.51
N LYS A 122 6.15 40.87 14.81
CA LYS A 122 5.95 42.30 14.73
C LYS A 122 5.58 42.61 13.29
N ASN A 123 4.41 43.25 13.10
CA ASN A 123 3.98 43.74 11.80
C ASN A 123 5.16 44.53 11.21
N GLN A 124 5.74 44.05 10.11
CA GLN A 124 6.88 44.70 9.49
C GLN A 124 6.40 46.10 9.13
N SER A 125 6.96 47.13 9.79
CA SER A 125 6.73 48.50 9.34
C SER A 125 7.06 48.51 7.86
N LYS A 126 6.16 49.05 7.03
CA LYS A 126 6.45 49.25 5.60
C LYS A 126 7.66 50.18 5.52
N VAL A 127 8.85 49.61 5.47
CA VAL A 127 10.07 50.32 5.16
C VAL A 127 9.96 50.59 3.68
N GLU A 128 9.82 51.85 3.29
CA GLU A 128 10.01 52.20 1.89
C GLU A 128 11.45 51.82 1.51
N PRO A 129 11.65 50.95 0.50
CA PRO A 129 12.98 50.50 0.17
C PRO A 129 13.82 51.69 -0.30
N LEU A 130 14.76 52.11 0.55
CA LEU A 130 15.75 53.12 0.19
C LEU A 130 16.81 52.46 -0.69
N PHE A 131 16.82 52.83 -1.97
CA PHE A 131 17.85 52.38 -2.89
C PHE A 131 19.14 53.19 -2.66
N SER A 132 20.06 52.61 -1.88
CA SER A 132 21.39 53.17 -1.63
C SER A 132 22.44 52.20 -2.16
N PRO A 133 22.75 52.25 -3.46
CA PRO A 133 23.74 51.35 -4.04
C PRO A 133 25.14 51.69 -3.56
N ASP A 134 25.95 50.66 -3.38
CA ASP A 134 27.38 50.80 -3.08
C ASP A 134 28.12 51.37 -4.31
N ASP A 135 29.24 52.06 -4.10
CA ASP A 135 30.06 52.65 -5.17
C ASP A 135 30.58 51.58 -6.16
N SER A 136 30.67 50.32 -5.73
CA SER A 136 31.00 49.18 -6.59
C SER A 136 29.87 48.77 -7.55
N MET A 137 28.66 49.27 -7.36
CA MET A 137 27.48 48.92 -8.15
C MET A 137 27.42 49.72 -9.46
N THR A 138 28.26 49.32 -10.40
CA THR A 138 28.34 49.92 -11.73
C THR A 138 27.44 49.21 -12.75
N ILE A 139 27.06 49.91 -13.83
CA ILE A 139 26.27 49.32 -14.93
C ILE A 139 26.91 48.04 -15.50
N PRO A 140 28.24 47.97 -15.73
CA PRO A 140 28.89 46.74 -16.16
C PRO A 140 28.76 45.60 -15.15
N ALA A 141 28.91 45.88 -13.85
CA ALA A 141 28.80 44.88 -12.78
C ALA A 141 27.36 44.34 -12.64
N LEU A 142 26.36 45.18 -12.86
CA LEU A 142 24.96 44.75 -12.93
C LEU A 142 24.72 43.83 -14.14
N PHE A 143 25.27 44.19 -15.30
CA PHE A 143 25.13 43.38 -16.51
C PHE A 143 25.77 41.99 -16.36
N THR A 144 26.94 41.90 -15.73
CA THR A 144 27.56 40.59 -15.43
C THR A 144 26.73 39.79 -14.44
N SER A 145 26.28 40.41 -13.36
CA SER A 145 25.49 39.74 -12.32
C SER A 145 24.16 39.19 -12.85
N ILE A 146 23.45 39.95 -13.70
CA ILE A 146 22.22 39.48 -14.34
C ILE A 146 22.49 38.28 -15.25
N ASN A 147 23.56 38.33 -16.05
CA ASN A 147 23.93 37.21 -16.91
C ASN A 147 24.31 35.96 -16.12
N ASP A 148 24.98 36.11 -14.98
CA ASP A 148 25.34 34.97 -14.13
C ASP A 148 24.10 34.34 -13.48
N VAL A 149 23.13 35.15 -13.05
CA VAL A 149 21.82 34.62 -12.58
C VAL A 149 21.11 33.87 -13.71
N LEU A 150 21.03 34.46 -14.91
CA LEU A 150 20.35 33.83 -16.05
C LEU A 150 21.02 32.51 -16.47
N LYS A 151 22.34 32.42 -16.41
CA LYS A 151 23.09 31.17 -16.69
C LYS A 151 22.84 30.09 -15.65
N ASN A 152 22.72 30.49 -14.39
CA ASN A 152 22.54 29.59 -13.25
C ASN A 152 21.08 29.30 -12.92
N LEU A 153 20.13 29.84 -13.69
CA LEU A 153 18.73 29.46 -13.54
C LEU A 153 18.61 27.94 -13.74
N PRO A 154 17.94 27.23 -12.82
CA PRO A 154 17.76 25.80 -12.93
C PRO A 154 17.02 25.50 -14.24
N LYS A 155 17.68 24.79 -15.14
CA LYS A 155 17.04 24.31 -16.36
C LYS A 155 15.96 23.33 -15.93
N LYS A 156 14.75 23.52 -16.44
CA LYS A 156 13.65 22.60 -16.18
C LYS A 156 14.00 21.25 -16.80
N GLU A 157 14.52 20.35 -15.98
CA GLU A 157 14.73 18.96 -16.37
C GLU A 157 13.35 18.34 -16.57
N PHE A 158 13.03 18.02 -17.82
CA PHE A 158 11.89 17.17 -18.11
C PHE A 158 12.28 15.77 -17.69
N ILE A 159 11.90 15.39 -16.47
CA ILE A 159 11.90 13.98 -16.07
C ILE A 159 11.01 13.27 -17.10
N PRO A 160 11.54 12.33 -17.90
CA PRO A 160 10.71 11.57 -18.82
C PRO A 160 9.65 10.91 -17.95
N LYS A 161 8.38 11.31 -18.15
CA LYS A 161 7.26 10.63 -17.52
C LYS A 161 7.40 9.18 -17.93
N ALA A 162 7.79 8.32 -17.01
CA ALA A 162 7.69 6.89 -17.20
C ALA A 162 6.22 6.68 -17.55
N VAL A 163 5.95 6.38 -18.81
CA VAL A 163 4.62 5.98 -19.24
C VAL A 163 4.42 4.67 -18.50
N VAL A 164 3.67 4.75 -17.39
CA VAL A 164 3.23 3.56 -16.67
C VAL A 164 2.45 2.79 -17.72
N ARG A 165 3.06 1.75 -18.27
CA ARG A 165 2.38 0.86 -19.19
C ARG A 165 1.17 0.34 -18.42
N LYS A 166 -0.01 0.50 -19.00
CA LYS A 166 -1.25 0.00 -18.40
C LYS A 166 -1.11 -1.52 -18.35
N VAL A 167 -0.68 -2.06 -17.22
CA VAL A 167 -0.72 -3.49 -16.97
C VAL A 167 -2.20 -3.84 -16.93
N VAL A 168 -2.62 -4.79 -17.76
CA VAL A 168 -4.00 -5.29 -17.75
C VAL A 168 -4.29 -5.81 -16.34
N SER A 169 -5.36 -5.29 -15.74
CA SER A 169 -5.76 -5.68 -14.39
C SER A 169 -6.25 -7.13 -14.36
N LEU A 170 -6.14 -7.79 -13.21
CA LEU A 170 -6.64 -9.15 -13.03
C LEU A 170 -8.15 -9.22 -13.31
N GLU A 171 -8.88 -8.19 -12.90
CA GLU A 171 -10.32 -8.05 -13.08
C GLU A 171 -10.71 -7.96 -14.56
N GLU A 172 -10.02 -7.13 -15.35
CA GLU A 172 -10.20 -7.05 -16.81
C GLU A 172 -9.92 -8.41 -17.45
N MET A 173 -8.91 -9.14 -16.97
CA MET A 173 -8.53 -10.46 -17.50
C MET A 173 -9.58 -11.53 -17.17
N ILE A 174 -10.11 -11.54 -15.95
CA ILE A 174 -11.22 -12.42 -15.53
C ILE A 174 -12.46 -12.15 -16.38
N GLY A 175 -12.77 -10.88 -16.64
CA GLY A 175 -13.89 -10.48 -17.51
C GLY A 175 -13.72 -11.03 -18.94
N SER A 176 -12.56 -10.80 -19.54
CA SER A 176 -12.23 -11.29 -20.89
C SER A 176 -12.28 -12.82 -20.98
N LEU A 177 -11.74 -13.53 -19.97
CA LEU A 177 -11.77 -14.99 -19.90
C LEU A 177 -13.20 -15.50 -19.79
N THR A 178 -14.01 -14.88 -18.94
CA THR A 178 -15.42 -15.26 -18.75
C THR A 178 -16.25 -15.04 -20.03
N GLU A 179 -16.06 -13.93 -20.74
CA GLU A 179 -16.76 -13.68 -22.01
C GLU A 179 -16.37 -14.69 -23.09
N ARG A 180 -15.07 -15.00 -23.22
CA ARG A 180 -14.57 -15.96 -24.21
C ARG A 180 -15.07 -17.37 -23.94
N ILE A 181 -15.03 -17.80 -22.67
CA ILE A 181 -15.55 -19.10 -22.24
C ILE A 181 -17.07 -19.18 -22.43
N LYS A 182 -17.83 -18.10 -22.21
CA LYS A 182 -19.26 -18.07 -22.55
C LYS A 182 -19.52 -18.24 -24.05
N SER A 183 -18.62 -17.74 -24.89
CA SER A 183 -18.72 -17.87 -26.35
C SER A 183 -18.21 -19.20 -26.90
N SER A 184 -17.42 -19.95 -26.12
CA SER A 184 -16.76 -21.19 -26.55
C SER A 184 -16.82 -22.24 -25.43
N LEU A 185 -17.53 -23.35 -25.68
CA LEU A 185 -17.77 -24.41 -24.68
C LEU A 185 -16.47 -25.05 -24.16
N LYS A 186 -15.42 -25.06 -25.00
CA LYS A 186 -14.08 -25.55 -24.71
C LYS A 186 -13.05 -24.67 -25.40
N MET A 187 -11.96 -24.32 -24.70
CA MET A 187 -10.84 -23.58 -25.27
C MET A 187 -9.50 -23.99 -24.64
N SER A 188 -8.39 -23.81 -25.34
CA SER A 188 -7.06 -23.98 -24.76
C SER A 188 -6.55 -22.70 -24.10
N PHE A 189 -5.75 -22.83 -23.05
CA PHE A 189 -5.11 -21.70 -22.40
C PHE A 189 -4.13 -20.99 -23.34
N ARG A 190 -3.42 -21.73 -24.19
CA ARG A 190 -2.57 -21.11 -25.23
C ARG A 190 -3.38 -20.22 -26.18
N GLU A 191 -4.56 -20.65 -26.61
CA GLU A 191 -5.44 -19.82 -27.45
C GLU A 191 -5.91 -18.56 -26.71
N PHE A 192 -6.22 -18.67 -25.42
CA PHE A 192 -6.60 -17.51 -24.61
C PHE A 192 -5.43 -16.53 -24.41
N ALA A 193 -4.27 -17.03 -23.99
CA ALA A 193 -3.11 -16.21 -23.64
C ALA A 193 -2.39 -15.61 -24.86
N SER A 194 -2.62 -16.14 -26.06
CA SER A 194 -1.96 -15.71 -27.30
C SER A 194 -2.64 -14.55 -28.03
N VAL A 195 -3.75 -14.02 -27.50
CA VAL A 195 -4.48 -12.90 -28.11
C VAL A 195 -3.65 -11.61 -28.12
N ASP A 196 -2.84 -11.37 -27.07
CA ASP A 196 -1.96 -10.20 -26.96
C ASP A 196 -0.49 -10.65 -26.86
N LYS A 197 0.11 -10.88 -28.04
CA LYS A 197 1.37 -11.63 -28.25
C LYS A 197 2.67 -11.08 -27.63
N HIS A 198 2.67 -10.09 -26.73
CA HIS A 198 3.93 -9.37 -26.46
C HIS A 198 4.40 -9.12 -25.02
N GLU A 199 3.74 -9.58 -23.95
CA GLU A 199 4.31 -9.44 -22.61
C GLU A 199 4.14 -10.70 -21.74
N LYS A 200 5.23 -11.21 -21.16
CA LYS A 200 5.21 -12.31 -20.16
C LYS A 200 4.23 -12.03 -19.03
N VAL A 201 4.08 -10.75 -18.67
CA VAL A 201 3.14 -10.28 -17.65
C VAL A 201 1.69 -10.64 -18.01
N HIS A 202 1.29 -10.49 -19.28
CA HIS A 202 -0.06 -10.84 -19.72
C HIS A 202 -0.36 -12.34 -19.54
N VAL A 203 0.62 -13.20 -19.86
CA VAL A 203 0.49 -14.65 -19.67
C VAL A 203 0.35 -15.00 -18.18
N ILE A 204 1.14 -14.35 -17.32
CA ILE A 204 1.08 -14.55 -15.86
C ILE A 204 -0.29 -14.10 -15.32
N VAL A 205 -0.77 -12.93 -15.70
CA VAL A 205 -2.08 -12.41 -15.24
C VAL A 205 -3.23 -13.26 -15.78
N SER A 206 -3.14 -13.73 -17.03
CA SER A 206 -4.09 -14.68 -17.63
C SER A 206 -4.15 -16.00 -16.85
N PHE A 207 -3.00 -16.51 -16.44
CA PHE A 207 -2.90 -17.74 -15.66
C PHE A 207 -3.49 -17.56 -14.25
N LEU A 208 -3.19 -16.45 -13.58
CA LEU A 208 -3.79 -16.11 -12.28
C LEU A 208 -5.31 -15.95 -12.38
N ALA A 209 -5.81 -15.29 -13.44
CA ALA A 209 -7.25 -15.13 -13.68
C ALA A 209 -7.94 -16.50 -13.85
N MET A 210 -7.32 -17.42 -14.58
CA MET A 210 -7.82 -18.78 -14.73
C MET A 210 -7.85 -19.53 -13.39
N LEU A 211 -6.79 -19.46 -12.60
CA LEU A 211 -6.75 -20.10 -11.27
C LEU A 211 -7.82 -19.55 -10.32
N GLU A 212 -8.08 -18.25 -10.38
CA GLU A 212 -9.15 -17.63 -9.58
C GLU A 212 -10.54 -18.11 -10.02
N LEU A 213 -10.80 -18.24 -11.33
CA LEU A 213 -12.06 -18.81 -11.83
C LEU A 213 -12.25 -20.29 -11.48
N VAL A 214 -11.16 -21.08 -11.48
CA VAL A 214 -11.18 -22.48 -11.02
C VAL A 214 -11.50 -22.55 -9.53
N LYS A 215 -10.85 -21.70 -8.73
CA LYS A 215 -11.11 -21.59 -7.29
C LYS A 215 -12.56 -21.18 -6.97
N GLN A 216 -13.16 -20.34 -7.81
CA GLN A 216 -14.57 -19.94 -7.70
C GLN A 216 -15.56 -21.00 -8.23
N GLY A 217 -15.07 -22.08 -8.86
CA GLY A 217 -15.90 -23.14 -9.42
C GLY A 217 -16.65 -22.73 -10.70
N VAL A 218 -16.22 -21.67 -11.38
CA VAL A 218 -16.87 -21.16 -12.60
C VAL A 218 -16.44 -21.97 -13.84
N ILE A 219 -15.20 -22.46 -13.82
CA ILE A 219 -14.57 -23.17 -14.95
C ILE A 219 -13.91 -24.45 -14.45
N MET A 220 -13.88 -25.46 -15.31
CA MET A 220 -13.14 -26.69 -15.08
C MET A 220 -11.92 -26.70 -16.00
N VAL A 221 -10.78 -27.13 -15.47
CA VAL A 221 -9.53 -27.22 -16.23
C VAL A 221 -8.99 -28.64 -16.22
N ASN A 222 -8.44 -29.06 -17.36
CA ASN A 222 -7.79 -30.36 -17.51
C ASN A 222 -6.43 -30.18 -18.18
N GLN A 223 -5.41 -30.84 -17.64
CA GLN A 223 -4.04 -30.87 -18.16
C GLN A 223 -3.56 -32.31 -18.13
N GLU A 224 -3.17 -32.85 -19.29
CA GLU A 224 -2.83 -34.28 -19.41
C GLU A 224 -1.46 -34.60 -18.81
N ASN A 225 -0.45 -33.77 -19.08
CA ASN A 225 0.92 -33.94 -18.58
C ASN A 225 1.46 -32.63 -17.98
N GLU A 226 2.48 -32.72 -17.14
CA GLU A 226 3.18 -31.54 -16.63
C GLU A 226 3.68 -30.66 -17.78
N PHE A 227 3.42 -29.35 -17.69
CA PHE A 227 3.78 -28.33 -18.70
C PHE A 227 3.08 -28.46 -20.05
N ASP A 228 2.10 -29.35 -20.18
CA ASP A 228 1.27 -29.45 -21.37
C ASP A 228 0.23 -28.34 -21.44
N ASP A 229 -0.49 -28.21 -22.56
CA ASP A 229 -1.54 -27.20 -22.69
C ASP A 229 -2.71 -27.48 -21.72
N ILE A 230 -3.34 -26.41 -21.25
CA ILE A 230 -4.44 -26.48 -20.27
C ILE A 230 -5.74 -26.28 -21.03
N HIS A 231 -6.62 -27.27 -20.96
CA HIS A 231 -7.94 -27.22 -21.56
C HIS A 231 -8.93 -26.67 -20.55
N ILE A 232 -9.71 -25.66 -20.96
CA ILE A 232 -10.67 -24.94 -20.13
C ILE A 232 -12.09 -25.24 -20.65
N GLU A 233 -12.98 -25.66 -19.76
CA GLU A 233 -14.36 -26.03 -20.08
C GLU A 233 -15.37 -25.33 -19.14
N THR A 234 -16.54 -24.94 -19.66
CA THR A 234 -17.65 -24.48 -18.83
C THR A 234 -18.32 -25.65 -18.13
N GLN A 235 -18.56 -25.53 -16.83
CA GLN A 235 -19.50 -26.41 -16.17
C GLN A 235 -20.90 -26.06 -16.68
N GLU A 236 -21.57 -26.98 -17.40
CA GLU A 236 -23.00 -26.82 -17.66
C GLU A 236 -23.70 -26.65 -16.31
N ILE A 237 -24.40 -25.52 -16.13
CA ILE A 237 -25.41 -25.38 -15.09
C ILE A 237 -26.59 -26.27 -15.52
N GLY A 238 -26.43 -27.57 -15.34
CA GLY A 238 -27.49 -28.55 -15.48
C GLY A 238 -28.42 -28.43 -14.28
N VAL A 239 -29.62 -27.90 -14.50
CA VAL A 239 -30.72 -27.99 -13.53
C VAL A 239 -30.88 -29.45 -13.09
N PRO A 240 -30.83 -29.77 -11.78
CA PRO A 240 -31.00 -31.14 -11.32
C PRO A 240 -32.39 -31.66 -11.68
N ARG A 241 -32.46 -32.71 -12.50
CA ARG A 241 -33.68 -33.51 -12.64
C ARG A 241 -33.70 -34.53 -11.52
N TYR A 242 -34.52 -34.29 -10.51
CA TYR A 242 -34.95 -35.33 -9.58
C TYR A 242 -36.07 -36.12 -10.26
N ASN A 243 -35.82 -37.40 -10.55
CA ASN A 243 -36.87 -38.40 -10.73
C ASN A 243 -37.08 -39.11 -9.40
#